data_AF-A0A2E8YWC7-F1
#
_entry.id   AF-A0A2E8YWC7-F1
#
_cell.length_a   1.000
_cell.length_b   1.000
_cell.length_c   1.000
_cell.angle_alpha   90.00
_cell.angle_beta   90.00
_cell.angle_gamma   90.00
#
_symmetry.space_group_name_H-M   'P 1'
#
loop_
_entity.id
_entity.type
_entity.pdbx_description
1 polymer ?
#
loop_
_entity_poly.entity_id
_entity_poly.type
_entity_poly.pdbx_seq_one_letter_code
_entity_poly.pdbx_strand_id
1 'polypeptide(L)' 'MTLYVTVQEIPPDHRGGYTLGRDELIVEDVDYDQALEAAHRRVPEGWRIIALRVERDPVPSS' A
#
# COMPACT_ATOMS: atom_id res chain seq x y z
N MET A 1 3.87 -4.93 -13.50
CA MET A 1 4.45 -3.87 -12.65
C MET A 1 4.15 -4.22 -11.21
N THR A 2 5.12 -4.04 -10.31
CA THR A 2 4.95 -4.38 -8.90
C THR A 2 4.75 -3.11 -8.08
N LEU A 3 3.63 -3.06 -7.35
CA LEU A 3 3.28 -1.99 -6.42
C LEU A 3 3.34 -2.54 -4.99
N TYR A 4 4.22 -1.95 -4.19
CA TYR A 4 4.34 -2.20 -2.76
C TYR A 4 3.57 -1.11 -2.02
N VAL A 5 2.61 -1.51 -1.19
CA VAL A 5 1.70 -0.61 -0.48
C VAL A 5 1.85 -0.83 1.00
N THR A 6 2.40 0.16 1.70
CA THR A 6 2.43 0.12 3.16
C THR A 6 1.09 0.60 3.70
N VAL A 7 0.46 -0.23 4.53
CA VAL A 7 -0.77 0.10 5.26
C VAL A 7 -0.50 0.20 6.75
N GLN A 8 -1.33 1.00 7.44
CA GLN A 8 -1.27 1.17 8.89
C GLN A 8 -2.69 1.24 9.47
N GLU A 9 -2.86 0.68 10.66
CA GLU A 9 -4.08 0.83 11.45
C GLU A 9 -4.41 2.30 11.70
N ILE A 10 -5.69 2.64 11.58
CA ILE A 10 -6.19 3.97 11.95
C ILE A 10 -6.33 4.00 13.48
N PRO A 11 -5.65 4.93 14.18
CA PRO A 11 -5.81 5.04 15.63
C PRO A 11 -7.26 5.36 15.98
N PRO A 12 -7.83 4.74 17.03
CA PRO A 12 -9.08 5.22 17.62
C PRO A 12 -8.87 6.65 18.16
N ASP A 13 -9.90 7.49 18.07
CA ASP A 13 -9.88 8.94 18.35
C ASP A 13 -9.44 9.30 19.79
N HIS A 14 -9.32 8.32 20.69
CA HIS A 14 -8.74 8.53 22.01
C HIS A 14 -7.23 8.76 21.94
N ARG A 15 -6.76 9.84 22.57
CA ARG A 15 -5.33 10.17 22.75
C ARG A 15 -4.65 9.18 23.71
N GLY A 16 -4.48 7.93 23.29
CA GLY A 16 -3.64 6.94 23.92
C GLY A 16 -2.43 6.64 23.04
N GLY A 17 -1.27 6.38 23.65
CA GLY A 17 -0.09 5.89 22.93
C GLY A 17 -0.32 4.46 22.45
N TYR A 18 -0.96 4.30 21.30
CA TYR A 18 -1.17 3.00 20.67
C TYR A 18 0.02 2.64 19.79
N THR A 19 0.45 1.38 19.86
CA THR A 19 1.28 0.80 18.82
C THR A 19 0.36 0.46 17.64
N LEU A 20 0.45 1.23 16.56
CA LEU A 20 -0.32 0.96 15.34
C LEU A 20 0.32 -0.19 14.57
N GLY A 21 -0.47 -1.19 14.21
CA GLY A 21 -0.11 -2.21 13.27
C GLY A 21 0.27 -1.59 11.93
N ARG A 22 1.32 -2.15 11.32
CA ARG A 22 1.81 -1.78 10.01
C ARG A 22 2.04 -3.05 9.23
N ASP A 23 1.61 -3.05 7.97
CA ASP A 23 1.75 -4.19 7.06
C ASP A 23 2.13 -3.71 5.65
N GLU A 24 2.58 -4.62 4.79
CA GLU A 24 2.94 -4.34 3.40
C GLU A 24 2.18 -5.27 2.46
N LEU A 25 1.36 -4.67 1.60
CA LEU A 25 0.64 -5.36 0.55
C LEU A 25 1.47 -5.29 -0.74
N ILE A 26 1.69 -6.43 -1.38
CA ILE A 26 2.33 -6.52 -2.68
C ILE A 26 1.25 -6.80 -3.72
N VAL A 27 1.18 -5.94 -4.73
CA VAL A 27 0.22 -6.02 -5.82
C VAL A 27 0.98 -6.04 -7.15
N GLU A 28 0.63 -6.99 -7.99
CA GLU A 28 1.21 -7.14 -9.33
C GLU A 28 0.10 -6.94 -10.35
N ASP A 29 0.25 -5.90 -11.17
CA ASP A 29 -0.76 -5.52 -12.17
C ASP A 29 -0.10 -4.95 -13.43
N VAL A 30 -0.90 -4.75 -14.48
CA VAL A 30 -0.42 -4.30 -15.79
C VAL A 30 -0.01 -2.83 -15.79
N ASP A 31 -0.67 -1.99 -14.99
CA ASP A 31 -0.42 -0.56 -14.88
C ASP A 31 -0.65 -0.05 -13.44
N TYR A 32 -0.27 1.20 -13.18
CA TYR A 32 -0.33 1.80 -11.84
C TYR A 32 -1.76 1.98 -11.33
N ASP A 33 -2.70 2.35 -12.20
CA ASP A 33 -4.07 2.63 -11.80
C ASP A 33 -4.76 1.35 -11.35
N GLN A 34 -4.65 0.28 -12.15
CA GLN A 34 -5.17 -1.03 -11.79
C GLN A 34 -4.50 -1.61 -10.53
N ALA A 35 -3.18 -1.45 -10.41
CA ALA A 35 -2.45 -1.87 -9.19
C ALA A 35 -2.96 -1.12 -7.95
N LEU A 36 -3.25 0.18 -8.08
CA LEU A 36 -3.76 1.00 -6.98
C LEU A 36 -5.19 0.59 -6.60
N GLU A 37 -6.07 0.37 -7.58
CA GLU A 37 -7.43 -0.13 -7.32
C GLU A 37 -7.41 -1.51 -6.64
N ALA A 38 -6.57 -2.42 -7.13
CA ALA A 38 -6.37 -3.72 -6.52
C ALA A 38 -5.80 -3.61 -5.10
N ALA A 39 -4.87 -2.69 -4.85
CA ALA A 39 -4.37 -2.42 -3.51
C ALA A 39 -5.49 -1.92 -2.59
N HIS A 40 -6.28 -0.95 -3.01
CA HIS A 40 -7.41 -0.40 -2.24
C HIS A 40 -8.41 -1.49 -1.82
N ARG A 41 -8.70 -2.45 -2.69
CA ARG A 41 -9.58 -3.60 -2.37
C ARG A 41 -8.99 -4.56 -1.33
N ARG A 42 -7.67 -4.56 -1.14
CA ARG A 42 -6.96 -5.45 -0.21
C ARG A 42 -6.64 -4.78 1.12
N VAL A 43 -6.83 -3.46 1.24
CA VAL A 43 -6.66 -2.75 2.51
C VAL A 43 -7.72 -3.25 3.51
N PRO A 44 -7.31 -3.74 4.69
CA PRO A 44 -8.27 -4.16 5.71
C PRO A 44 -9.13 -3.00 6.22
N GLU A 45 -10.35 -3.30 6.66
CA GLU A 45 -11.20 -2.30 7.31
C GLU A 45 -10.52 -1.71 8.55
N GLY A 46 -10.61 -0.39 8.72
CA GLY A 46 -9.92 0.32 9.81
C GLY A 46 -8.43 0.57 9.57
N TRP A 47 -7.90 0.25 8.38
CA TRP A 47 -6.53 0.55 7.98
C TRP A 47 -6.52 1.60 6.86
N ARG A 48 -5.37 2.25 6.69
CA ARG A 48 -5.13 3.21 5.59
C ARG A 48 -3.78 2.99 4.95
N ILE A 49 -3.69 3.33 3.67
CA ILE A 49 -2.40 3.40 2.96
C ILE A 49 -1.61 4.61 3.49
N ILE A 50 -0.34 4.39 3.82
CA ILE A 50 0.57 5.45 4.30
C ILE A 50 1.80 5.64 3.41
N ALA A 51 2.13 4.66 2.56
CA ALA A 51 3.20 4.78 1.58
C ALA A 51 2.96 3.87 0.38
N LEU A 52 3.47 4.29 -0.78
CA LEU A 52 3.44 3.55 -2.04
C LEU A 52 4.85 3.52 -2.62
N ARG A 53 5.31 2.35 -3.04
CA ARG A 53 6.56 2.18 -3.78
C ARG A 53 6.29 1.36 -5.04
N VAL A 54 6.69 1.91 -6.18
CA VAL A 54 6.59 1.22 -7.47
C VAL A 54 7.95 0.67 -7.85
N GLU A 55 7.98 -0.60 -8.22
CA GLU A 55 9.10 -1.20 -8.93
C GLU A 55 8.75 -1.26 -10.41
N ARG A 56 9.42 -0.42 -11.19
CA ARG A 56 9.38 -0.44 -12.65
C ARG A 56 10.65 -1.14 -13.10
N ASP A 57 10.50 -2.17 -13.91
CA ASP A 57 11.65 -2.78 -14.58
C ASP A 57 12.40 -1.65 -15.31
N PRO A 58 13.73 -1.51 -15.15
CA PRO A 58 14.47 -0.50 -15.89
C PRO A 58 14.27 -0.78 -17.38
N VAL A 59 13.63 0.14 -18.09
CA VAL A 59 13.62 0.10 -19.55
C VAL A 59 15.07 -0.05 -20.01
N PRO A 60 15.42 -1.09 -20.78
CA PRO A 60 16.77 -1.20 -21.29
C PRO A 60 17.02 0.00 -22.20
N SER A 61 17.93 0.87 -21.79
CA SER A 61 18.43 1.96 -22.62
C SER A 61 19.05 1.33 -23.87
N SER A 62 18.37 1.44 -25.01
CA SER A 62 18.92 1.11 -26.33
C SER A 62 19.77 2.27 -26.87
#